data_AF-A0A940BL45-F1
#
_entry.id   AF-A0A940BL45-F1
#
_cell.length_a   1.000
_cell.length_b   1.000
_cell.length_c   1.000
_cell.angle_alpha   90.00
_cell.angle_beta   90.00
_cell.angle_gamma   90.00
#
_symmetry.space_group_name_H-M   'P 1'
#
loop_
_entity.id
_entity.type
_entity.pdbx_description
1 polymer ?
#
loop_
_entity_poly.entity_id
_entity_poly.type
_entity_poly.pdbx_seq_one_letter_code
_entity_poly.pdbx_strand_id
1 'polypeptide(L)'
;MRTSIVILLITAAAAVLLGAAAYIRYRRRLDAALSDSADASAREHRSASPAEFVPWLLIALLVIWNGVTLGKVSSVGQQLDNLSMNMQSQMQVMNARIAHLEEMLKSETDILRDCEWSFGDLDPQTNRAALDFTLYPASYTETSKLSLSYGGETVSFTQQSAGVFKGTASIDIFRVVEDPAVLTMTDGSASRTQVLDDLPTGYLFVHFLPVWMAEASTLKAARKGDALTLTGDLVLAPYGKESNVQVTKAELIKEVNGTVTGRVPVTLDGGMATLTLDETFAGFGADGTLRLLLETATSAGHTVRTLLISIDPSDGGAPVLHCGDTEVFDPSGRSLLHWGE
;
A
#
# COMPACT_ATOMS: atom_id res chain seq x y z
N MET A 1 -23.74 2.32 -24.70
CA MET A 1 -23.05 2.84 -25.91
C MET A 1 -23.17 1.91 -27.12
N ARG A 2 -22.93 0.58 -27.00
CA ARG A 2 -23.04 -0.37 -28.13
C ARG A 2 -24.46 -0.50 -28.73
N THR A 3 -25.51 -0.48 -27.92
CA THR A 3 -26.90 -0.58 -28.39
C THR A 3 -27.36 0.62 -29.23
N SER A 4 -26.92 1.83 -28.87
CA SER A 4 -27.25 3.06 -29.60
C SER A 4 -26.60 3.10 -31.00
N ILE A 5 -25.39 2.57 -31.13
CA ILE A 5 -24.68 2.49 -32.42
C ILE A 5 -25.36 1.46 -33.34
N VAL A 6 -25.78 0.32 -32.79
CA VAL A 6 -26.48 -0.72 -33.56
C VAL A 6 -27.81 -0.20 -34.11
N ILE A 7 -28.59 0.51 -33.29
CA ILE A 7 -29.85 1.11 -33.75
C ILE A 7 -29.58 2.11 -34.87
N LEU A 8 -28.60 3.01 -34.72
CA LEU A 8 -28.27 4.03 -35.72
C LEU A 8 -27.82 3.42 -37.05
N LEU A 9 -27.05 2.33 -37.01
CA LEU A 9 -26.63 1.60 -38.21
C LEU A 9 -27.81 0.91 -38.91
N ILE A 10 -28.76 0.33 -38.17
CA ILE A 10 -29.96 -0.28 -38.73
C ILE A 10 -30.86 0.78 -39.40
N THR A 11 -31.05 1.94 -38.76
CA THR A 11 -31.87 3.02 -39.34
C THR A 11 -31.21 3.64 -40.57
N ALA A 12 -29.88 3.80 -40.56
CA ALA A 12 -29.13 4.29 -41.73
C ALA A 12 -29.21 3.31 -42.90
N ALA A 13 -29.07 2.01 -42.65
CA ALA A 13 -29.21 0.99 -43.68
C ALA A 13 -30.63 0.96 -44.28
N ALA A 14 -31.67 1.10 -43.45
CA ALA A 14 -33.05 1.16 -43.92
C ALA A 14 -33.31 2.41 -44.80
N ALA A 15 -32.76 3.56 -44.43
CA ALA A 15 -32.88 4.80 -45.21
C ALA A 15 -32.20 4.70 -46.58
N VAL A 16 -31.00 4.09 -46.64
CA VAL A 16 -30.27 3.85 -47.90
C VAL A 16 -31.04 2.89 -48.81
N LEU A 17 -31.60 1.81 -48.26
CA LEU A 17 -32.39 0.84 -49.04
C LEU A 17 -33.67 1.47 -49.61
N LEU A 18 -34.36 2.31 -48.84
CA LEU A 18 -35.54 3.03 -49.31
C LEU A 18 -35.19 4.07 -50.39
N GLY A 19 -34.07 4.79 -50.23
CA GLY A 19 -33.56 5.73 -51.23
C GLY A 19 -33.18 5.03 -52.54
N ALA A 20 -32.51 3.89 -52.46
CA ALA A 20 -32.14 3.08 -53.63
C ALA A 20 -33.37 2.54 -54.37
N ALA A 21 -34.37 2.03 -53.63
CA ALA A 21 -35.62 1.55 -54.21
C ALA A 21 -36.39 2.66 -54.93
N ALA A 22 -36.45 3.86 -54.34
CA ALA A 22 -37.06 5.03 -54.97
C ALA A 22 -36.31 5.47 -56.23
N TYR A 23 -34.98 5.48 -56.19
CA TYR A 23 -34.13 5.84 -57.33
C TYR A 23 -34.29 4.87 -58.50
N ILE A 24 -34.30 3.56 -58.24
CA ILE A 24 -34.52 2.54 -59.29
C ILE A 24 -35.90 2.73 -59.94
N ARG A 25 -36.92 3.05 -59.15
CA ARG A 25 -38.28 3.28 -59.66
C ARG A 25 -38.35 4.55 -60.52
N TYR A 26 -37.67 5.61 -60.10
CA TYR A 26 -37.55 6.84 -60.88
C TYR A 26 -36.84 6.60 -62.21
N ARG A 27 -35.69 5.90 -62.19
CA ARG A 27 -34.92 5.60 -63.40
C ARG A 27 -35.70 4.76 -64.39
N ARG A 28 -36.43 3.73 -63.94
CA ARG A 28 -37.31 2.93 -64.82
C ARG A 28 -38.40 3.77 -65.50
N ARG A 29 -38.94 4.78 -64.80
CA ARG A 29 -39.91 5.70 -65.39
C ARG A 29 -39.27 6.68 -66.38
N LEU A 30 -38.06 7.14 -66.08
CA LEU A 30 -37.30 8.00 -66.97
C LEU A 30 -36.92 7.27 -68.27
N ASP A 31 -36.45 6.02 -68.17
CA ASP A 31 -36.11 5.20 -69.34
C ASP A 31 -37.34 4.90 -70.20
N ALA A 32 -38.50 4.63 -69.58
CA ALA A 32 -39.77 4.47 -70.29
C ALA A 32 -40.25 5.78 -70.95
N ALA A 33 -40.05 6.92 -70.30
CA ALA A 33 -40.39 8.23 -70.87
C ALA A 33 -39.43 8.64 -72.00
N LEU A 34 -38.16 8.24 -71.92
CA LEU A 34 -37.17 8.50 -72.96
C LEU A 34 -37.39 7.62 -74.20
N SER A 35 -37.82 6.36 -74.04
CA SER A 35 -38.14 5.50 -75.18
C SER A 35 -39.41 5.93 -75.95
N ASP A 36 -40.38 6.53 -75.27
CA ASP A 36 -41.58 7.11 -75.91
C ASP A 36 -41.30 8.49 -76.57
N SER A 37 -40.22 9.18 -76.18
CA SER A 37 -39.92 10.54 -76.63
C SER A 37 -39.16 10.66 -77.97
N ALA A 38 -38.90 9.53 -78.64
CA ALA A 38 -38.27 9.52 -79.97
C ALA A 38 -39.23 9.91 -81.11
N ASP A 39 -40.56 9.85 -80.93
CA ASP A 39 -41.53 9.99 -82.02
C ASP A 39 -42.51 11.17 -81.94
N ALA A 40 -42.40 12.08 -80.96
CA ALA A 40 -43.33 13.21 -80.90
C ALA A 40 -42.68 14.46 -80.31
N SER A 41 -42.01 15.21 -81.19
CA SER A 41 -41.60 16.58 -80.91
C SER A 41 -42.82 17.46 -80.59
N ALA A 42 -42.76 18.03 -79.37
CA ALA A 42 -43.31 19.32 -78.96
C ALA A 42 -44.84 19.44 -78.77
N ARG A 43 -45.35 18.82 -77.69
CA ARG A 43 -46.44 19.40 -76.87
C ARG A 43 -46.06 19.41 -75.39
N GLU A 44 -45.49 20.55 -74.99
CA GLU A 44 -45.82 21.38 -73.85
C GLU A 44 -46.36 20.74 -72.54
N HIS A 45 -45.57 20.94 -71.48
CA HIS A 45 -45.90 21.06 -70.05
C HIS A 45 -47.00 20.17 -69.44
N ARG A 46 -46.58 19.14 -68.70
CA ARG A 46 -47.37 18.58 -67.58
C ARG A 46 -46.55 18.30 -66.32
N SER A 47 -46.77 19.18 -65.33
CA SER A 47 -46.94 18.91 -63.89
C SER A 47 -46.18 17.73 -63.25
N ALA A 48 -45.16 18.03 -62.43
CA ALA A 48 -44.60 17.09 -61.47
C ALA A 48 -45.65 16.77 -60.37
N SER A 49 -45.98 15.49 -60.24
CA SER A 49 -47.02 14.98 -59.36
C SER A 49 -46.57 14.90 -57.87
N PRO A 50 -47.48 14.97 -56.89
CA PRO A 50 -47.17 15.00 -55.45
C PRO A 50 -46.53 13.72 -54.87
N ALA A 51 -46.22 12.71 -55.69
CA ALA A 51 -45.62 11.45 -55.26
C ALA A 51 -44.08 11.52 -55.06
N GLU A 52 -43.43 12.61 -55.50
CA GLU A 52 -41.96 12.76 -55.41
C GLU A 52 -41.49 13.28 -54.03
N PHE A 53 -42.37 13.91 -53.25
CA PHE A 53 -42.02 14.54 -51.96
C PHE A 53 -42.23 13.64 -50.74
N VAL A 54 -43.05 12.59 -50.86
CA VAL A 54 -43.39 11.69 -49.74
C VAL A 54 -42.18 10.95 -49.14
N PRO A 55 -41.22 10.43 -49.94
CA PRO A 55 -40.05 9.72 -49.38
C PRO A 55 -39.14 10.65 -48.58
N TRP A 56 -38.95 11.89 -49.05
CA TRP A 56 -38.09 12.87 -48.39
C TRP A 56 -38.68 13.36 -47.07
N LEU A 57 -40.00 13.53 -46.98
CA LEU A 57 -40.69 13.86 -45.75
C LEU A 57 -40.53 12.77 -44.67
N LEU A 58 -40.61 11.50 -45.04
CA LEU A 58 -40.41 10.38 -44.09
C LEU A 58 -38.98 10.31 -43.57
N ILE A 59 -37.98 10.55 -44.43
CA ILE A 59 -36.57 10.59 -44.02
C ILE A 59 -36.33 11.77 -43.07
N ALA A 60 -36.85 12.96 -43.39
CA ALA A 60 -36.72 14.14 -42.53
C ALA A 60 -37.35 13.90 -41.14
N LEU A 61 -38.53 13.28 -41.09
CA LEU A 61 -39.20 12.95 -39.82
C LEU A 61 -38.40 11.96 -38.98
N LEU A 62 -37.82 10.93 -39.60
CA LEU A 62 -36.96 9.96 -38.93
C LEU A 62 -35.68 10.61 -38.37
N VAL A 63 -35.05 11.52 -39.10
CA VAL A 63 -33.86 12.24 -38.63
C VAL A 63 -34.18 13.11 -37.41
N ILE A 64 -35.30 13.84 -37.44
CA ILE A 64 -35.74 14.67 -36.31
C ILE A 64 -36.04 13.81 -35.07
N TRP A 65 -36.73 12.69 -35.24
CA TRP A 65 -37.05 11.78 -34.13
C TRP A 65 -35.80 11.16 -33.49
N ASN A 66 -34.81 10.79 -34.31
CA ASN A 66 -33.52 10.29 -33.81
C ASN A 66 -32.73 11.38 -33.08
N GLY A 67 -32.79 12.64 -33.53
CA GLY A 67 -32.17 13.77 -32.85
C GLY A 67 -32.74 14.02 -31.45
N VAL A 68 -34.07 13.96 -31.30
CA VAL A 68 -34.75 14.18 -30.00
C VAL A 68 -34.44 13.06 -29.00
N THR A 69 -34.36 11.81 -29.47
CA THR A 69 -34.03 10.67 -28.60
C THR A 69 -32.57 10.68 -28.16
N LEU A 70 -31.63 11.05 -29.03
CA LEU A 70 -30.23 11.25 -28.66
C LEU A 70 -30.04 12.39 -27.65
N GLY A 71 -30.76 13.51 -27.83
CA GLY A 71 -30.71 14.65 -26.90
C GLY A 71 -31.25 14.32 -25.50
N LYS A 72 -32.28 13.46 -25.39
CA LYS A 72 -32.78 13.01 -24.08
C LYS A 72 -31.83 12.02 -23.40
N VAL A 73 -31.13 11.17 -24.16
CA VAL A 73 -30.15 10.24 -23.60
C VAL A 73 -28.89 10.99 -23.12
N SER A 74 -28.45 12.03 -23.84
CA SER A 74 -27.32 12.85 -23.39
C SER A 74 -27.68 13.68 -22.16
N SER A 75 -28.90 14.22 -22.06
CA SER A 75 -29.33 14.96 -20.86
C SER A 75 -29.45 14.04 -19.64
N VAL A 76 -29.90 12.79 -19.83
CA VAL A 76 -29.94 11.80 -18.74
C VAL A 76 -28.53 11.37 -18.32
N GLY A 77 -27.60 11.24 -19.26
CA GLY A 77 -26.17 11.00 -18.97
C GLY A 77 -25.55 12.12 -18.15
N GLN A 78 -25.76 13.38 -18.54
CA GLN A 78 -25.29 14.53 -17.78
C GLN A 78 -25.91 14.63 -16.37
N GLN A 79 -27.18 14.27 -16.23
CA GLN A 79 -27.84 14.22 -14.92
C GLN A 79 -27.25 13.12 -14.02
N LEU A 80 -26.92 11.95 -14.59
CA LEU A 80 -26.25 10.87 -13.87
C LEU A 80 -24.84 11.24 -13.45
N ASP A 81 -24.07 11.91 -14.32
CA ASP A 81 -22.71 12.35 -14.01
C ASP A 81 -22.72 13.42 -12.90
N ASN A 82 -23.65 14.39 -12.98
CA ASN A 82 -23.82 15.41 -11.95
C ASN A 82 -24.31 14.82 -10.62
N LEU A 83 -25.20 13.84 -10.65
CA LEU A 83 -25.66 13.13 -9.44
C LEU A 83 -24.51 12.31 -8.83
N SER A 84 -23.72 11.63 -9.65
CA SER A 84 -22.55 10.86 -9.22
C SER A 84 -21.49 11.75 -8.56
N MET A 85 -21.16 12.90 -9.17
CA MET A 85 -20.24 13.88 -8.57
C MET A 85 -20.78 14.47 -7.26
N ASN A 86 -22.08 14.76 -7.19
CA ASN A 86 -22.70 15.24 -5.95
C ASN A 86 -22.75 14.16 -4.86
N MET A 87 -22.97 12.88 -5.21
CA MET A 87 -22.92 11.78 -4.25
C MET A 87 -21.49 11.55 -3.75
N GLN A 88 -20.48 11.64 -4.61
CA GLN A 88 -19.07 11.53 -4.21
C GLN A 88 -18.65 12.67 -3.27
N SER A 89 -19.04 13.92 -3.57
CA SER A 89 -18.73 15.05 -2.69
C SER A 89 -19.48 14.96 -1.35
N GLN A 90 -20.74 14.53 -1.36
CA GLN A 90 -21.49 14.27 -0.12
C GLN A 90 -20.88 13.13 0.70
N MET A 91 -20.43 12.04 0.07
CA MET A 91 -19.73 10.95 0.76
C MET A 91 -18.43 11.42 1.41
N GLN A 92 -17.64 12.27 0.74
CA GLN A 92 -16.41 12.83 1.32
C GLN A 92 -16.71 13.71 2.55
N VAL A 93 -17.72 14.58 2.45
CA VAL A 93 -18.14 15.42 3.59
C VAL A 93 -18.71 14.58 4.73
N MET A 94 -19.45 13.51 4.42
CA MET A 94 -20.01 12.61 5.43
C MET A 94 -18.93 11.81 6.15
N ASN A 95 -17.92 11.31 5.43
CA ASN A 95 -16.77 10.63 6.02
C ASN A 95 -15.96 11.58 6.93
N ALA A 96 -15.75 12.83 6.50
CA ALA A 96 -15.08 13.82 7.35
C ALA A 96 -15.88 14.14 8.63
N ARG A 97 -17.21 14.17 8.54
CA ARG A 97 -18.08 14.34 9.71
C ARG A 97 -18.08 13.14 10.65
N ILE A 98 -18.05 11.91 10.11
CA ILE A 98 -17.95 10.69 10.91
C ILE A 98 -16.62 10.66 11.67
N ALA A 99 -15.50 10.92 10.98
CA ALA A 99 -14.19 10.99 11.61
C ALA A 99 -14.15 12.05 12.73
N HIS A 100 -14.74 13.23 12.50
CA HIS A 100 -14.80 14.28 13.52
C HIS A 100 -15.70 13.92 14.71
N LEU A 101 -16.82 13.23 14.49
CA LEU A 101 -17.68 12.74 15.57
C LEU A 101 -17.01 11.61 16.37
N GLU A 102 -16.26 10.73 15.70
CA GLU A 102 -15.46 9.69 16.35
C GLU A 102 -14.35 10.31 17.21
N GLU A 103 -13.66 11.34 16.71
CA GLU A 103 -12.64 12.08 17.46
C GLU A 103 -13.22 12.82 18.68
N MET A 104 -14.38 13.47 18.51
CA MET A 104 -15.09 14.09 19.64
C MET A 104 -15.53 13.07 20.68
N LEU A 105 -16.14 11.95 20.26
CA LEU A 105 -16.57 10.88 21.16
C LEU A 105 -15.37 10.24 21.88
N LYS A 106 -14.24 10.07 21.19
CA LYS A 106 -12.98 9.58 21.79
C LYS A 106 -12.52 10.55 22.89
N SER A 107 -12.44 11.85 22.58
CA SER A 107 -12.01 12.87 23.57
C SER A 107 -12.94 13.02 24.79
N GLU A 108 -14.26 12.79 24.65
CA GLU A 108 -15.19 12.84 25.78
C GLU A 108 -15.17 11.57 26.65
N THR A 109 -14.68 10.45 26.11
CA THR A 109 -14.69 9.14 26.78
C THR A 109 -13.31 8.72 27.30
N ASP A 110 -12.25 9.41 26.86
CA ASP A 110 -10.88 9.10 27.24
C ASP A 110 -10.64 9.30 28.74
N ILE A 111 -10.06 8.27 29.35
CA ILE A 111 -9.65 8.28 30.76
C ILE A 111 -8.42 9.17 30.91
N LEU A 112 -7.54 9.18 29.90
CA LEU A 112 -6.31 9.95 29.88
C LEU A 112 -6.45 11.23 29.06
N ARG A 113 -5.86 12.31 29.58
CA ARG A 113 -5.53 13.49 28.80
C ARG A 113 -4.26 13.26 27.98
N ASP A 114 -3.28 12.58 28.58
CA ASP A 114 -1.98 12.33 27.97
C ASP A 114 -1.29 11.09 28.59
N CYS A 115 -0.41 10.47 27.80
CA CYS A 115 0.36 9.29 28.14
C CYS A 115 1.77 9.40 27.56
N GLU A 116 2.76 9.58 28.43
CA GLU A 116 4.17 9.55 28.06
C GLU A 116 4.77 8.18 28.39
N TRP A 117 5.58 7.64 27.49
CA TRP A 117 6.27 6.38 27.72
C TRP A 117 7.70 6.42 27.16
N SER A 118 8.59 5.65 27.78
CA SER A 118 9.99 5.53 27.35
C SER A 118 10.56 4.16 27.70
N PHE A 119 11.38 3.63 26.79
CA PHE A 119 12.19 2.45 27.09
C PHE A 119 13.38 2.83 27.97
N GLY A 120 13.56 2.08 29.06
CA GLY A 120 14.78 2.07 29.85
C GLY A 120 15.86 1.19 29.23
N ASP A 121 16.89 0.90 30.02
CA ASP A 121 18.01 0.05 29.58
C ASP A 121 17.59 -1.42 29.43
N LEU A 122 18.20 -2.09 28.45
CA LEU A 122 18.07 -3.53 28.27
C LEU A 122 18.95 -4.25 29.30
N ASP A 123 18.35 -5.16 30.08
CA ASP A 123 19.11 -6.09 30.90
C ASP A 123 19.61 -7.27 30.04
N PRO A 124 20.93 -7.40 29.81
CA PRO A 124 21.48 -8.45 28.96
C PRO A 124 21.37 -9.85 29.56
N GLN A 125 21.15 -9.99 30.88
CA GLN A 125 21.02 -11.30 31.54
C GLN A 125 19.63 -11.88 31.34
N THR A 126 18.61 -11.03 31.38
CA THR A 126 17.20 -11.45 31.34
C THR A 126 16.53 -11.19 29.99
N ASN A 127 17.18 -10.43 29.10
CA ASN A 127 16.61 -9.91 27.85
C ASN A 127 15.33 -9.09 28.07
N ARG A 128 15.21 -8.47 29.24
CA ARG A 128 14.06 -7.62 29.56
C ARG A 128 14.48 -6.16 29.60
N ALA A 129 13.58 -5.29 29.14
CA ALA A 129 13.73 -3.85 29.27
C ALA A 129 12.66 -3.28 30.19
N ALA A 130 13.00 -2.22 30.91
CA ALA A 130 12.01 -1.44 31.63
C ALA A 130 11.22 -0.59 30.62
N LEU A 131 9.90 -0.56 30.74
CA LEU A 131 9.06 0.39 30.01
C LEU A 131 8.39 1.28 31.04
N ASP A 132 8.86 2.52 31.12
CA ASP A 132 8.37 3.51 32.07
C ASP A 132 7.20 4.28 31.47
N PHE A 133 6.14 4.42 32.25
CA PHE A 133 4.92 5.11 31.88
C PHE A 133 4.65 6.27 32.82
N THR A 134 4.27 7.41 32.26
CA THR A 134 3.73 8.55 32.99
C THR A 134 2.35 8.91 32.42
N LEU A 135 1.32 8.75 33.26
CA LEU A 135 -0.07 8.96 32.88
C LEU A 135 -0.63 10.23 33.50
N TYR A 136 -1.38 10.98 32.69
CA TYR A 136 -2.10 12.19 33.09
C TYR A 136 -3.61 11.98 32.88
N PRO A 137 -4.35 11.48 33.89
CA PRO A 137 -5.79 11.24 33.75
C PRO A 137 -6.56 12.56 33.55
N ALA A 138 -7.59 12.52 32.70
CA ALA A 138 -8.47 13.66 32.44
C ALA A 138 -9.33 14.01 33.67
N SER A 139 -9.71 12.98 34.45
CA SER A 139 -10.39 13.13 35.74
C SER A 139 -9.92 12.06 36.71
N TYR A 140 -9.72 12.41 37.98
CA TYR A 140 -9.34 11.46 39.02
C TYR A 140 -9.80 11.92 40.41
N THR A 141 -9.95 10.96 41.31
CA THR A 141 -10.10 11.13 42.76
C THR A 141 -8.83 10.71 43.50
N GLU A 142 -8.65 11.10 44.77
CA GLU A 142 -7.51 10.63 45.58
C GLU A 142 -7.50 9.11 45.81
N THR A 143 -8.63 8.44 45.62
CA THR A 143 -8.77 6.99 45.76
C THR A 143 -8.64 6.22 44.45
N SER A 144 -8.40 6.92 43.33
CA SER A 144 -8.32 6.29 42.01
C SER A 144 -7.14 5.33 41.96
N LYS A 145 -7.36 4.15 41.39
CA LYS A 145 -6.30 3.20 41.05
C LYS A 145 -6.24 3.06 39.54
N LEU A 146 -5.03 3.17 39.00
CA LEU A 146 -4.76 2.94 37.58
C LEU A 146 -3.95 1.66 37.41
N SER A 147 -4.32 0.87 36.41
CA SER A 147 -3.58 -0.32 36.00
C SER A 147 -3.58 -0.44 34.49
N LEU A 148 -2.48 -0.91 33.90
CA LEU A 148 -2.32 -1.12 32.46
C LEU A 148 -2.00 -2.58 32.21
N SER A 149 -2.82 -3.25 31.41
CA SER A 149 -2.49 -4.56 30.86
C SER A 149 -1.73 -4.37 29.55
N TYR A 150 -0.46 -4.80 29.50
CA TYR A 150 0.40 -4.65 28.33
C TYR A 150 1.44 -5.77 28.27
N GLY A 151 1.62 -6.38 27.08
CA GLY A 151 2.62 -7.43 26.89
C GLY A 151 2.45 -8.67 27.79
N GLY A 152 1.21 -8.93 28.23
CA GLY A 152 0.89 -9.99 29.19
C GLY A 152 1.29 -9.69 30.65
N GLU A 153 1.69 -8.47 30.96
CA GLU A 153 1.90 -7.98 32.32
C GLU A 153 0.81 -6.98 32.71
N THR A 154 0.55 -6.86 34.02
CA THR A 154 -0.30 -5.80 34.57
C THR A 154 0.56 -4.84 35.37
N VAL A 155 0.73 -3.63 34.85
CA VAL A 155 1.43 -2.54 35.51
C VAL A 155 0.46 -1.84 36.45
N SER A 156 0.81 -1.77 37.73
CA SER A 156 0.09 -0.94 38.70
C SER A 156 0.76 0.43 38.78
N PHE A 157 -0.05 1.48 38.76
CA PHE A 157 0.47 2.85 38.83
C PHE A 157 0.42 3.38 40.24
N THR A 158 1.46 4.12 40.62
CA THR A 158 1.52 4.86 41.88
C THR A 158 1.41 6.35 41.59
N GLN A 159 0.54 7.04 42.32
CA GLN A 159 0.45 8.49 42.25
C GLN A 159 1.73 9.11 42.84
N GLN A 160 2.44 9.88 42.02
CA GLN A 160 3.67 10.57 42.42
C GLN A 160 3.38 12.01 42.87
N SER A 161 2.44 12.66 42.19
CA SER A 161 1.94 14.00 42.52
C SER A 161 0.49 14.15 42.06
N ALA A 162 -0.13 15.30 42.35
CA ALA A 162 -1.50 15.58 41.93
C ALA A 162 -1.64 15.45 40.40
N GLY A 163 -2.40 14.44 39.95
CA GLY A 163 -2.69 14.20 38.54
C GLY A 163 -1.55 13.54 37.75
N VAL A 164 -0.53 13.00 38.42
CA VAL A 164 0.59 12.31 37.77
C VAL A 164 0.77 10.92 38.37
N PHE A 165 0.63 9.91 37.52
CA PHE A 165 0.73 8.51 37.90
C PHE A 165 1.89 7.86 37.13
N LYS A 166 2.75 7.13 37.84
CA LYS A 166 3.89 6.43 37.25
C LYS A 166 3.83 4.94 37.50
N GLY A 167 4.26 4.17 36.51
CA GLY A 167 4.37 2.72 36.56
C GLY A 167 5.46 2.24 35.61
N THR A 168 6.01 1.07 35.88
CA THR A 168 7.06 0.46 35.06
C THR A 168 6.68 -0.99 34.77
N ALA A 169 6.68 -1.37 33.50
CA ALA A 169 6.61 -2.77 33.08
C ALA A 169 8.01 -3.35 32.89
N SER A 170 8.17 -4.65 33.09
CA SER A 170 9.39 -5.36 32.69
C SER A 170 9.06 -6.21 31.47
N ILE A 171 9.39 -5.73 30.28
CA ILE A 171 9.00 -6.40 29.03
C ILE A 171 10.13 -7.25 28.48
N ASP A 172 9.80 -8.48 28.07
CA ASP A 172 10.72 -9.31 27.29
C ASP A 172 10.76 -8.81 25.85
N ILE A 173 11.93 -8.41 25.36
CA ILE A 173 12.05 -7.79 24.03
C ILE A 173 11.83 -8.79 22.88
N PHE A 174 11.95 -10.10 23.15
CA PHE A 174 11.74 -11.15 22.14
C PHE A 174 10.30 -11.67 22.12
N ARG A 175 9.47 -11.26 23.09
CA ARG A 175 8.05 -11.59 23.08
C ARG A 175 7.31 -10.66 22.13
N VAL A 176 6.49 -11.24 21.25
CA VAL A 176 5.55 -10.48 20.41
C VAL A 176 4.42 -9.94 21.28
N VAL A 177 4.18 -8.63 21.19
CA VAL A 177 3.01 -7.99 21.81
C VAL A 177 1.89 -7.89 20.79
N GLU A 178 0.92 -8.82 20.89
CA GLU A 178 -0.24 -8.87 19.98
C GLU A 178 -1.48 -8.20 20.59
N ASP A 179 -1.63 -8.27 21.91
CA ASP A 179 -2.79 -7.72 22.60
C ASP A 179 -2.70 -6.19 22.70
N PRO A 180 -3.81 -5.48 22.43
CA PRO A 180 -3.85 -4.04 22.62
C PRO A 180 -3.66 -3.69 24.09
N ALA A 181 -2.99 -2.58 24.34
CA ALA A 181 -2.73 -2.12 25.69
C ALA A 181 -4.04 -1.59 26.31
N VAL A 182 -4.47 -2.13 27.45
CA VAL A 182 -5.73 -1.76 28.10
C VAL A 182 -5.48 -1.09 29.43
N LEU A 183 -5.77 0.21 29.52
CA LEU A 183 -5.79 0.96 30.75
C LEU A 183 -7.12 0.73 31.48
N THR A 184 -7.06 0.46 32.78
CA THR A 184 -8.20 0.38 33.68
C THR A 184 -8.04 1.38 34.82
N MET A 185 -9.04 2.25 34.99
CA MET A 185 -9.17 3.15 36.13
C MET A 185 -10.31 2.69 37.03
N THR A 186 -10.01 2.52 38.31
CA THR A 186 -11.00 2.14 39.33
C THR A 186 -11.14 3.25 40.36
N ASP A 187 -12.35 3.79 40.48
CA ASP A 187 -12.78 4.78 41.46
C ASP A 187 -13.82 4.14 42.41
N GLY A 188 -13.35 3.55 43.52
CA GLY A 188 -14.22 2.81 44.42
C GLY A 188 -14.86 1.59 43.75
N SER A 189 -16.17 1.63 43.48
CA SER A 189 -16.91 0.56 42.78
C SER A 189 -17.06 0.79 41.28
N ALA A 190 -16.72 1.97 40.77
CA ALA A 190 -16.78 2.29 39.35
C ALA A 190 -15.46 1.90 38.68
N SER A 191 -15.54 1.19 37.54
CA SER A 191 -14.38 0.86 36.72
C SER A 191 -14.60 1.36 35.30
N ARG A 192 -13.59 1.99 34.73
CA ARG A 192 -13.56 2.48 33.35
C ARG A 192 -12.33 1.90 32.66
N THR A 193 -12.45 1.56 31.39
CA THR A 193 -11.35 1.00 30.59
C THR A 193 -11.15 1.79 29.30
N GLN A 194 -9.90 1.96 28.88
CA GLN A 194 -9.52 2.63 27.64
C GLN A 194 -8.41 1.82 26.96
N VAL A 195 -8.50 1.66 25.64
CA VAL A 195 -7.43 1.05 24.84
C VAL A 195 -6.43 2.14 24.45
N LEU A 196 -5.13 1.88 24.61
CA LEU A 196 -4.07 2.78 24.22
C LEU A 196 -3.47 2.32 22.89
N ASP A 197 -3.73 3.07 21.83
CA ASP A 197 -3.31 2.72 20.46
C ASP A 197 -1.84 3.09 20.17
N ASP A 198 -1.27 4.03 20.92
CA ASP A 198 0.06 4.61 20.66
C ASP A 198 1.23 3.87 21.34
N LEU A 199 0.96 2.70 21.93
CA LEU A 199 1.99 1.88 22.55
C LEU A 199 2.63 0.91 21.53
N PRO A 200 3.94 0.64 21.64
CA PRO A 200 4.62 -0.21 20.68
C PRO A 200 4.01 -1.61 20.69
N THR A 201 3.71 -2.16 19.53
CA THR A 201 3.17 -3.51 19.35
C THR A 201 4.07 -4.32 18.42
N GLY A 202 3.89 -5.64 18.40
CA GLY A 202 4.72 -6.54 17.61
C GLY A 202 6.06 -6.85 18.27
N TYR A 203 7.11 -6.86 17.44
CA TYR A 203 8.45 -7.28 17.84
C TYR A 203 9.23 -6.15 18.52
N LEU A 204 9.31 -6.15 19.85
CA LEU A 204 9.95 -5.06 20.59
C LEU A 204 11.47 -5.01 20.41
N PHE A 205 12.12 -6.14 20.09
CA PHE A 205 13.58 -6.21 19.93
C PHE A 205 14.12 -5.21 18.90
N VAL A 206 13.32 -4.78 17.91
CA VAL A 206 13.71 -3.79 16.91
C VAL A 206 13.98 -2.40 17.50
N HIS A 207 13.49 -2.13 18.71
CA HIS A 207 13.76 -0.89 19.45
C HIS A 207 15.05 -0.96 20.28
N PHE A 208 15.62 -2.16 20.44
CA PHE A 208 16.78 -2.38 21.32
C PHE A 208 17.98 -2.93 20.57
N LEU A 209 17.78 -3.71 19.52
CA LEU A 209 18.84 -4.38 18.80
C LEU A 209 19.04 -3.74 17.42
N PRO A 210 20.28 -3.67 16.93
CA PRO A 210 20.59 -3.08 15.64
C PRO A 210 20.13 -4.01 14.51
N VAL A 211 18.88 -3.83 14.10
CA VAL A 211 18.33 -4.43 12.88
C VAL A 211 18.70 -3.52 11.71
N TRP A 212 19.03 -4.10 10.57
CA TRP A 212 19.54 -3.34 9.42
C TRP A 212 18.64 -3.44 8.20
N MET A 213 18.53 -2.35 7.47
CA MET A 213 18.00 -2.32 6.12
C MET A 213 19.14 -2.07 5.14
N ALA A 214 18.98 -2.64 3.94
CA ALA A 214 19.90 -2.42 2.84
C ALA A 214 19.16 -1.79 1.67
N GLU A 215 19.69 -0.69 1.14
CA GLU A 215 19.29 -0.12 -0.14
C GLU A 215 20.36 -0.43 -1.18
N ALA A 216 19.96 -1.02 -2.31
CA ALA A 216 20.88 -1.45 -3.36
C ALA A 216 20.53 -0.86 -4.73
N SER A 217 20.24 0.45 -4.77
CA SER A 217 19.76 1.14 -5.98
C SER A 217 20.76 1.14 -7.15
N THR A 218 22.06 0.96 -6.89
CA THR A 218 23.10 0.88 -7.94
C THR A 218 23.66 -0.54 -8.14
N LEU A 219 23.22 -1.51 -7.35
CA LEU A 219 23.79 -2.85 -7.35
C LEU A 219 23.38 -3.64 -8.58
N LYS A 220 24.36 -4.30 -9.20
CA LYS A 220 24.18 -5.15 -10.37
C LYS A 220 24.86 -6.49 -10.15
N ALA A 221 24.18 -7.55 -10.58
CA ALA A 221 24.73 -8.88 -10.64
C ALA A 221 24.97 -9.29 -12.09
N ALA A 222 26.16 -9.83 -12.37
CA ALA A 222 26.52 -10.36 -13.68
C ALA A 222 27.10 -11.75 -13.52
N ARG A 223 26.51 -12.73 -14.21
CA ARG A 223 26.96 -14.11 -14.17
C ARG A 223 27.81 -14.46 -15.39
N LYS A 224 28.94 -15.13 -15.16
CA LYS A 224 29.81 -15.67 -16.23
C LYS A 224 30.31 -17.06 -15.86
N GLY A 225 29.73 -18.08 -16.47
CA GLY A 225 30.02 -19.49 -16.13
C GLY A 225 29.61 -19.80 -14.69
N ASP A 226 30.58 -20.26 -13.89
CA ASP A 226 30.41 -20.61 -12.48
C ASP A 226 30.72 -19.45 -11.52
N ALA A 227 30.96 -18.25 -12.06
CA ALA A 227 31.25 -17.06 -11.28
C ALA A 227 30.10 -16.06 -11.32
N LEU A 228 29.87 -15.39 -10.20
CA LEU A 228 28.93 -14.27 -10.06
C LEU A 228 29.71 -13.02 -9.68
N THR A 229 29.56 -11.95 -10.43
CA THR A 229 30.16 -10.64 -10.13
C THR A 229 29.10 -9.69 -9.61
N LEU A 230 29.37 -9.06 -8.47
CA LEU A 230 28.56 -7.96 -7.93
C LEU A 230 29.31 -6.64 -8.08
N THR A 231 28.63 -5.65 -8.66
CA THR A 231 29.17 -4.30 -8.83
C THR A 231 28.13 -3.26 -8.45
N GLY A 232 28.48 -2.31 -7.59
CA GLY A 232 27.62 -1.21 -7.16
C GLY A 232 27.69 -0.99 -5.65
N ASP A 233 26.80 -0.17 -5.13
CA ASP A 233 26.79 0.21 -3.71
C ASP A 233 25.63 -0.44 -2.97
N LEU A 234 25.89 -0.79 -1.71
CA LEU A 234 24.90 -1.18 -0.73
C LEU A 234 24.92 -0.17 0.41
N VAL A 235 23.83 0.56 0.58
CA VAL A 235 23.67 1.54 1.66
C VAL A 235 22.94 0.86 2.82
N LEU A 236 23.57 0.86 3.99
CA LEU A 236 23.08 0.25 5.21
C LEU A 236 22.57 1.34 6.15
N ALA A 237 21.35 1.14 6.64
CA ALA A 237 20.71 2.00 7.63
C ALA A 237 20.04 1.14 8.71
N PRO A 238 19.93 1.64 9.96
CA PRO A 238 19.25 0.91 11.00
C PRO A 238 17.74 0.90 10.74
N TYR A 239 17.10 -0.25 10.97
CA TYR A 239 15.66 -0.40 11.00
C TYR A 239 15.16 0.03 12.39
N GLY A 240 14.63 1.25 12.49
CA GLY A 240 14.08 1.79 13.74
C GLY A 240 14.82 3.03 14.27
N LYS A 241 14.36 3.54 15.42
CA LYS A 241 14.98 4.68 16.12
C LYS A 241 16.14 4.22 17.00
N GLU A 242 16.96 5.19 17.41
CA GLU A 242 18.13 5.06 18.29
C GLU A 242 17.97 3.95 19.33
N SER A 243 18.77 2.89 19.17
CA SER A 243 18.89 1.82 20.15
C SER A 243 19.76 2.29 21.30
N ASN A 244 19.37 1.95 22.53
CA ASN A 244 20.17 2.16 23.73
C ASN A 244 21.40 1.22 23.77
N VAL A 245 21.47 0.24 22.87
CA VAL A 245 22.53 -0.75 22.78
C VAL A 245 23.50 -0.37 21.66
N GLN A 246 24.77 -0.21 22.03
CA GLN A 246 25.80 0.20 21.08
C GLN A 246 26.28 -0.99 20.24
N VAL A 247 26.51 -0.76 18.96
CA VAL A 247 27.23 -1.71 18.10
C VAL A 247 28.71 -1.65 18.44
N THR A 248 29.28 -2.77 18.90
CA THR A 248 30.70 -2.88 19.27
C THR A 248 31.55 -3.42 18.14
N LYS A 249 30.95 -4.19 17.22
CA LYS A 249 31.60 -4.76 16.05
C LYS A 249 30.58 -4.98 14.94
N ALA A 250 30.96 -4.73 13.69
CA ALA A 250 30.17 -5.06 12.51
C ALA A 250 31.05 -5.74 11.45
N GLU A 251 30.57 -6.84 10.88
CA GLU A 251 31.24 -7.60 9.83
C GLU A 251 30.25 -8.00 8.73
N LEU A 252 30.62 -7.75 7.48
CA LEU A 252 29.95 -8.30 6.31
C LEU A 252 30.45 -9.73 6.09
N ILE A 253 29.54 -10.69 6.21
CA ILE A 253 29.75 -12.10 5.92
C ILE A 253 29.28 -12.37 4.49
N LYS A 254 30.16 -13.01 3.72
CA LYS A 254 29.89 -13.45 2.35
C LYS A 254 29.75 -14.96 2.35
N GLU A 255 28.62 -15.46 1.87
CA GLU A 255 28.32 -16.88 1.84
C GLU A 255 27.94 -17.32 0.43
N VAL A 256 28.63 -18.34 -0.09
CA VAL A 256 28.34 -18.96 -1.39
C VAL A 256 27.98 -20.42 -1.13
N ASN A 257 26.80 -20.86 -1.58
CA ASN A 257 26.32 -22.23 -1.44
C ASN A 257 26.36 -22.74 0.02
N GLY A 258 25.96 -21.90 0.98
CA GLY A 258 25.99 -22.24 2.41
C GLY A 258 27.37 -22.19 3.06
N THR A 259 28.42 -21.85 2.30
CA THR A 259 29.80 -21.78 2.81
C THR A 259 30.27 -20.34 2.92
N VAL A 260 30.74 -19.95 4.09
CA VAL A 260 31.34 -18.62 4.31
C VAL A 260 32.65 -18.52 3.53
N THR A 261 32.69 -17.61 2.55
CA THR A 261 33.85 -17.36 1.69
C THR A 261 34.65 -16.14 2.12
N GLY A 262 34.06 -15.24 2.92
CA GLY A 262 34.76 -14.06 3.42
C GLY A 262 34.05 -13.37 4.57
N ARG A 263 34.83 -12.63 5.37
CA ARG A 263 34.37 -11.71 6.40
C ARG A 263 35.12 -10.39 6.26
N VAL A 264 34.41 -9.28 6.19
CA VAL A 264 34.98 -7.94 6.02
C VAL A 264 34.47 -7.03 7.14
N PRO A 265 35.35 -6.37 7.91
CA PRO A 265 34.89 -5.42 8.92
C PRO A 265 34.17 -4.24 8.26
N VAL A 266 33.09 -3.78 8.88
CA VAL A 266 32.28 -2.65 8.40
C VAL A 266 32.36 -1.52 9.42
N THR A 267 32.67 -0.31 8.94
CA THR A 267 32.62 0.90 9.75
C THR A 267 31.24 1.54 9.58
N LEU A 268 30.53 1.72 10.70
CA LEU A 268 29.22 2.37 10.75
C LEU A 268 29.43 3.83 11.18
N ASP A 269 29.38 4.77 10.24
CA ASP A 269 29.54 6.20 10.50
C ASP A 269 28.17 6.82 10.83
N GLY A 270 28.01 7.32 12.06
CA GLY A 270 26.72 7.85 12.52
C GLY A 270 25.57 6.84 12.47
N GLY A 271 25.87 5.53 12.51
CA GLY A 271 24.87 4.47 12.39
C GLY A 271 24.52 4.07 10.96
N MET A 272 25.14 4.65 9.93
CA MET A 272 24.97 4.24 8.53
C MET A 272 26.29 3.73 7.93
N ALA A 273 26.22 2.96 6.85
CA ALA A 273 27.41 2.58 6.09
C ALA A 273 27.11 2.44 4.60
N THR A 274 28.08 2.77 3.76
CA THR A 274 28.03 2.47 2.33
C THR A 274 29.10 1.45 2.01
N LEU A 275 28.69 0.31 1.47
CA LEU A 275 29.56 -0.77 1.03
C LEU A 275 29.61 -0.77 -0.49
N THR A 276 30.74 -0.35 -1.05
CA THR A 276 30.99 -0.47 -2.50
C THR A 276 31.48 -1.89 -2.80
N LEU A 277 30.70 -2.62 -3.58
CA LEU A 277 31.02 -3.95 -4.06
C LEU A 277 31.57 -3.88 -5.48
N ASP A 278 32.70 -4.53 -5.70
CA ASP A 278 33.26 -4.83 -7.02
C ASP A 278 34.01 -6.16 -6.91
N GLU A 279 33.25 -7.24 -6.77
CA GLU A 279 33.79 -8.54 -6.37
C GLU A 279 33.19 -9.68 -7.18
N THR A 280 34.02 -10.70 -7.43
CA THR A 280 33.62 -11.90 -8.14
C THR A 280 33.67 -13.11 -7.20
N PHE A 281 32.52 -13.76 -7.05
CA PHE A 281 32.31 -14.96 -6.27
C PHE A 281 32.45 -16.18 -7.16
N ALA A 282 33.53 -16.93 -6.98
CA ALA A 282 33.76 -18.19 -7.68
C ALA A 282 32.96 -19.34 -7.05
N GLY A 283 32.67 -20.38 -7.85
CA GLY A 283 32.00 -21.59 -7.36
C GLY A 283 30.50 -21.42 -7.12
N PHE A 284 29.89 -20.37 -7.67
CA PHE A 284 28.45 -20.16 -7.67
C PHE A 284 27.77 -21.30 -8.44
N GLY A 285 28.15 -21.53 -9.69
CA GLY A 285 27.60 -22.63 -10.51
C GLY A 285 26.18 -22.39 -11.01
N ALA A 286 25.57 -23.41 -11.64
CA ALA A 286 24.22 -23.38 -12.20
C ALA A 286 23.15 -23.02 -11.18
N ASP A 287 23.18 -23.71 -10.04
CA ASP A 287 22.18 -23.68 -8.99
C ASP A 287 22.72 -22.98 -7.72
N GLY A 288 23.66 -22.05 -7.90
CA GLY A 288 24.38 -21.43 -6.80
C GLY A 288 23.58 -20.42 -6.00
N THR A 289 23.82 -20.30 -4.71
CA THR A 289 23.25 -19.23 -3.87
C THR A 289 24.35 -18.31 -3.37
N LEU A 290 24.09 -17.01 -3.37
CA LEU A 290 24.93 -16.01 -2.72
C LEU A 290 24.10 -15.32 -1.63
N ARG A 291 24.64 -15.24 -0.42
CA ARG A 291 24.05 -14.45 0.67
C ARG A 291 25.10 -13.47 1.20
N LEU A 292 24.70 -12.21 1.31
CA LEU A 292 25.46 -11.19 2.01
C LEU A 292 24.75 -10.88 3.33
N LEU A 293 25.42 -11.16 4.45
CA LEU A 293 24.84 -10.98 5.78
C LEU A 293 25.67 -9.96 6.56
N LEU A 294 25.03 -9.05 7.26
CA LEU A 294 25.69 -8.18 8.22
C LEU A 294 25.57 -8.80 9.60
N GLU A 295 26.70 -9.15 10.19
CA GLU A 295 26.79 -9.61 11.58
C GLU A 295 27.27 -8.45 12.46
N THR A 296 26.45 -8.09 13.45
CA THR A 296 26.78 -7.05 14.42
C THR A 296 26.79 -7.60 15.83
N ALA A 297 27.86 -7.32 16.58
CA ALA A 297 27.94 -7.58 18.00
C ALA A 297 27.53 -6.32 18.77
N THR A 298 26.79 -6.50 19.85
CA THR A 298 26.23 -5.39 20.63
C THR A 298 26.89 -5.27 22.00
N SER A 299 26.76 -4.11 22.66
CA SER A 299 27.25 -3.89 24.03
C SER A 299 26.52 -4.75 25.06
N ALA A 300 25.33 -5.25 24.74
CA ALA A 300 24.57 -6.19 25.54
C ALA A 300 25.04 -7.66 25.37
N GLY A 301 26.00 -7.91 24.47
CA GLY A 301 26.56 -9.25 24.23
C GLY A 301 25.78 -10.09 23.20
N HIS A 302 24.72 -9.54 22.61
CA HIS A 302 23.99 -10.19 21.52
C HIS A 302 24.79 -10.11 20.22
N THR A 303 24.60 -11.12 19.38
CA THR A 303 25.01 -11.07 17.98
C THR A 303 23.76 -11.03 17.11
N VAL A 304 23.64 -10.01 16.28
CA VAL A 304 22.52 -9.83 15.34
C VAL A 304 23.05 -10.05 13.94
N ARG A 305 22.48 -11.00 13.21
CA ARG A 305 22.81 -11.30 11.83
C ARG A 305 21.63 -10.95 10.94
N THR A 306 21.80 -9.95 10.09
CA THR A 306 20.77 -9.54 9.14
C THR A 306 21.18 -9.93 7.73
N LEU A 307 20.33 -10.68 7.02
CA LEU A 307 20.47 -10.94 5.60
C LEU A 307 20.17 -9.64 4.84
N LEU A 308 21.13 -9.18 4.06
CA LEU A 308 21.02 -7.93 3.29
C LEU A 308 20.57 -8.22 1.86
N ILE A 309 21.22 -9.21 1.23
CA ILE A 309 20.97 -9.61 -0.15
C ILE A 309 21.04 -11.13 -0.23
N SER A 310 20.11 -11.73 -0.97
CA SER A 310 20.26 -13.09 -1.51
C SER A 310 20.20 -13.06 -3.02
N ILE A 311 20.93 -13.97 -3.65
CA ILE A 311 20.85 -14.19 -5.10
C ILE A 311 20.63 -15.69 -5.29
N ASP A 312 19.47 -16.03 -5.84
CA ASP A 312 19.10 -17.39 -6.18
C ASP A 312 18.89 -17.51 -7.71
N PRO A 313 19.29 -18.63 -8.33
CA PRO A 313 19.00 -18.96 -9.72
C PRO A 313 17.50 -19.02 -10.04
N SER A 314 16.62 -19.30 -9.07
CA SER A 314 15.17 -19.22 -9.25
C SER A 314 14.71 -17.84 -9.71
N ASP A 315 15.43 -16.79 -9.31
CA ASP A 315 15.10 -15.38 -9.57
C ASP A 315 15.80 -14.86 -10.84
N GLY A 316 16.27 -15.77 -11.69
CA GLY A 316 17.07 -15.43 -12.87
C GLY A 316 18.44 -14.84 -12.54
N GLY A 317 18.91 -15.02 -11.29
CA GLY A 317 20.17 -14.45 -10.80
C GLY A 317 20.12 -12.95 -10.51
N ALA A 318 18.92 -12.36 -10.41
CA ALA A 318 18.76 -11.00 -9.93
C ALA A 318 18.98 -10.93 -8.41
N PRO A 319 19.65 -9.89 -7.89
CA PRO A 319 19.77 -9.71 -6.45
C PRO A 319 18.41 -9.38 -5.84
N VAL A 320 18.00 -10.19 -4.86
CA VAL A 320 16.83 -9.94 -4.02
C VAL A 320 17.31 -9.24 -2.76
N LEU A 321 16.74 -8.07 -2.52
CA LEU A 321 16.95 -7.33 -1.28
C LEU A 321 16.09 -7.92 -0.18
N HIS A 322 16.70 -8.17 0.96
CA HIS A 322 16.00 -8.61 2.16
C HIS A 322 15.86 -7.44 3.10
N CYS A 323 14.62 -7.07 3.37
CA CYS A 323 14.29 -6.09 4.40
C CYS A 323 13.97 -6.85 5.69
N GLY A 324 14.96 -6.96 6.56
CA GLY A 324 14.70 -7.39 7.94
C GLY A 324 14.85 -8.88 8.24
N ASP A 325 15.17 -9.77 7.29
CA ASP A 325 15.49 -11.17 7.65
C ASP A 325 16.70 -11.22 8.60
N THR A 326 16.42 -11.42 9.88
CA THR A 326 17.32 -11.17 11.00
C THR A 326 17.27 -12.32 11.99
N GLU A 327 18.45 -12.85 12.29
CA GLU A 327 18.69 -13.81 13.35
C GLU A 327 19.34 -13.11 14.53
N VAL A 328 18.85 -13.37 15.74
CA VAL A 328 19.47 -12.86 16.97
C VAL A 328 20.01 -14.03 17.78
N PHE A 329 21.24 -13.91 18.24
CA PHE A 329 21.93 -14.90 19.05
C PHE A 329 22.29 -14.32 20.42
N ASP A 330 22.15 -15.15 21.46
CA ASP A 330 22.63 -14.83 22.80
C ASP A 330 24.18 -14.92 22.90
N PRO A 331 24.79 -14.47 24.00
CA PRO A 331 26.24 -14.55 24.18
C PRO A 331 26.81 -15.98 24.14
N SER A 332 25.97 -17.01 24.31
CA SER A 332 26.37 -18.43 24.20
C SER A 332 26.30 -18.97 22.76
N GLY A 333 25.82 -18.15 21.80
CA GLY A 333 25.66 -18.50 20.40
C GLY A 333 24.35 -19.24 20.10
N ARG A 334 23.41 -19.30 21.05
CA ARG A 334 22.09 -19.90 20.82
C ARG A 334 21.19 -18.88 20.13
N SER A 335 20.49 -19.32 19.08
CA SER A 335 19.47 -18.51 18.41
C SER A 335 18.31 -18.23 19.36
N LEU A 336 18.00 -16.95 19.53
CA LEU A 336 16.89 -16.42 20.32
C LEU A 336 15.68 -16.12 19.45
N LEU A 337 15.93 -15.67 18.21
CA LEU A 337 14.90 -15.22 17.29
C LEU A 337 15.38 -15.40 15.85
N HIS A 338 14.43 -15.73 14.98
CA HIS A 338 14.53 -15.53 13.54
C HIS A 338 13.29 -14.72 13.12
N TRP A 339 13.52 -13.55 12.53
CA TRP A 339 12.49 -12.60 12.10
C TRP A 339 12.71 -12.28 10.64
N GLY A 340 11.78 -12.65 9.77
CA GLY A 340 11.84 -12.40 8.33
C GLY A 340 10.45 -12.58 7.72
N GLU A 341 10.19 -11.88 6.62
CA GLU A 341 8.98 -12.08 5.79
C GLU A 341 9.13 -13.28 4.84
#